data_AF-A0A1Y3BNM6-F1
#
_entry.id   AF-A0A1Y3BNM6-F1
#
_cell.length_a   1.000
_cell.length_b   1.000
_cell.length_c   1.000
_cell.angle_alpha   90.00
_cell.angle_beta   90.00
_cell.angle_gamma   90.00
#
_symmetry.space_group_name_H-M   'P 1'
#
loop_
_entity.id
_entity.type
_entity.pdbx_description
1 polymer ?
#
loop_
_entity_poly.entity_id
_entity_poly.type
_entity_poly.pdbx_seq_one_letter_code
_entity_poly.pdbx_strand_id
1 'polypeptide(L)'
;MRVKTKFWGKSMEIIPIGTVNVILLPSKSHYQWNKITTCVHNLFKGERYVDIYGELTITETSGNSRDQLTCKITFDKASYWSGSQNEIHGMVVNNRGQIIERIRGRWNESVYAGSRCIWRA
;
A
#
# COMPACT_ATOMS: atom_id res chain seq x y z
N MET A 1 12.09 1.05 -15.23
CA MET A 1 11.48 0.40 -14.05
C MET A 1 12.09 -0.99 -13.91
N ARG A 2 12.69 -1.32 -12.76
CA ARG A 2 13.27 -2.66 -12.51
C ARG A 2 12.25 -3.51 -11.76
N VAL A 3 11.99 -4.73 -12.24
CA VAL A 3 11.03 -5.66 -11.64
C VAL A 3 11.74 -6.99 -11.42
N LYS A 4 11.63 -7.54 -10.21
CA LYS A 4 12.04 -8.90 -9.89
C LYS A 4 10.80 -9.78 -9.90
N THR A 5 10.90 -10.97 -10.49
CA THR A 5 9.83 -11.95 -10.45
C THR A 5 10.26 -13.18 -9.65
N LYS A 6 9.30 -13.85 -9.01
CA LYS A 6 9.49 -15.17 -8.41
C LYS A 6 8.33 -16.07 -8.80
N PHE A 7 8.63 -17.27 -9.25
CA PHE A 7 7.64 -18.26 -9.61
C PHE A 7 7.55 -19.32 -8.51
N TRP A 8 6.33 -19.59 -8.07
CA TRP A 8 6.01 -20.49 -6.96
C TRP A 8 5.19 -21.70 -7.43
N GLY A 9 5.44 -22.20 -8.63
CA GLY A 9 4.79 -23.39 -9.20
C GLY A 9 3.40 -23.13 -9.79
N LYS A 10 2.50 -22.44 -9.09
CA LYS A 10 1.16 -22.06 -9.62
C LYS A 10 0.89 -20.56 -9.62
N SER A 11 1.73 -19.80 -8.92
CA SER A 11 1.62 -18.36 -8.76
C SER A 11 2.95 -17.67 -9.12
N MET A 12 2.87 -16.40 -9.47
CA MET A 12 4.04 -15.56 -9.74
C MET A 12 3.95 -14.27 -8.93
N GLU A 13 4.98 -13.99 -8.14
CA GLU A 13 5.19 -12.69 -7.51
C GLU A 13 5.89 -11.75 -8.49
N ILE A 14 5.38 -10.53 -8.54
CA ILE A 14 5.93 -9.39 -9.26
C ILE A 14 6.33 -8.37 -8.19
N ILE A 15 7.63 -8.18 -8.04
CA ILE A 15 8.25 -7.38 -6.99
C ILE A 15 8.91 -6.17 -7.65
N PRO A 16 8.19 -5.05 -7.77
CA PRO A 16 8.74 -3.83 -8.33
C PRO A 16 9.81 -3.23 -7.40
N ILE A 17 10.96 -2.85 -7.97
CA ILE A 17 12.08 -2.28 -7.21
C ILE A 17 12.10 -0.77 -7.40
N GLY A 18 12.30 -0.06 -6.29
CA GLY A 18 12.42 1.40 -6.23
C GLY A 18 11.24 2.07 -5.53
N THR A 19 11.23 3.40 -5.59
CA THR A 19 10.22 4.23 -4.92
C THR A 19 9.37 4.98 -5.94
N VAL A 20 8.19 5.41 -5.49
CA VAL A 20 7.35 6.37 -6.21
C VAL A 20 7.54 7.72 -5.54
N ASN A 21 7.58 8.77 -6.35
CA ASN A 21 7.84 10.15 -5.93
C ASN A 21 6.76 11.06 -6.48
N VAL A 22 6.18 11.90 -5.62
CA VAL A 22 5.20 12.92 -5.99
C VAL A 22 5.61 14.25 -5.39
N ILE A 23 5.66 15.29 -6.22
CA ILE A 23 5.89 16.66 -5.78
C ILE A 23 4.60 17.44 -5.98
N LEU A 24 4.04 17.98 -4.89
CA LEU A 24 2.92 18.90 -4.96
C LEU A 24 3.46 20.29 -5.29
N LEU A 25 3.24 20.76 -6.51
CA LEU A 25 3.81 22.03 -7.00
C LEU A 25 3.48 23.26 -6.13
N PRO A 26 2.24 23.42 -5.59
CA PRO A 26 1.90 24.61 -4.81
C PRO A 26 2.66 24.69 -3.46
N SER A 27 2.78 23.58 -2.74
CA SER A 27 3.47 23.53 -1.45
C SER A 27 4.95 23.17 -1.55
N LYS A 28 5.39 22.70 -2.73
CA LYS A 28 6.67 22.04 -2.95
C LYS A 28 6.91 20.82 -2.05
N SER A 29 5.83 20.26 -1.48
CA SER A 29 5.91 19.03 -0.68
C SER A 29 6.28 17.85 -1.57
N HIS A 30 7.33 17.13 -1.21
CA HIS A 30 7.79 15.93 -1.87
C HIS A 30 7.42 14.72 -1.02
N TYR A 31 6.57 13.84 -1.56
CA TYR A 31 6.19 12.58 -0.94
C TYR A 31 6.85 11.43 -1.67
N GLN A 32 7.31 10.45 -0.89
CA GLN A 32 7.92 9.23 -1.39
C GLN A 32 7.32 8.01 -0.71
N TRP A 33 7.13 6.93 -1.47
CA TRP A 33 6.77 5.62 -0.90
C TRP A 33 7.39 4.44 -1.65
N ASN A 34 7.49 3.30 -0.97
CA ASN A 34 7.90 2.05 -1.58
C ASN A 34 6.75 1.42 -2.39
N LYS A 35 7.12 0.61 -3.39
CA LYS A 35 6.15 -0.20 -4.14
C LYS A 35 5.87 -1.51 -3.38
N ILE A 36 4.67 -2.05 -3.55
CA ILE A 36 4.19 -3.27 -2.89
C ILE A 36 4.23 -4.47 -3.85
N THR A 37 4.19 -5.68 -3.29
CA THR A 37 4.27 -6.93 -4.06
C THR A 37 2.91 -7.28 -4.62
N THR A 38 2.88 -7.72 -5.86
CA THR A 38 1.69 -8.27 -6.51
C THR A 38 1.91 -9.74 -6.82
N CYS A 39 0.96 -10.60 -6.48
CA CYS A 39 1.01 -12.03 -6.78
C CYS A 39 -0.16 -12.41 -7.68
N VAL A 40 0.14 -13.02 -8.82
CA VAL A 40 -0.86 -13.56 -9.74
C VAL A 40 -0.99 -15.05 -9.50
N HIS A 41 -2.20 -15.51 -9.24
CA HIS A 41 -2.50 -16.91 -8.90
C HIS A 41 -3.13 -17.65 -10.08
N ASN A 42 -3.11 -18.99 -10.01
CA ASN A 42 -3.76 -19.89 -10.97
C ASN A 42 -3.28 -19.70 -12.42
N LEU A 43 -1.96 -19.53 -12.62
CA LEU A 43 -1.40 -19.19 -13.94
C LEU A 43 -1.77 -20.17 -15.06
N PHE A 44 -1.82 -21.47 -14.73
CA PHE A 44 -2.02 -22.55 -15.71
C PHE A 44 -3.45 -23.07 -15.81
N LYS A 45 -4.26 -22.99 -14.73
CA LYS A 45 -5.62 -23.56 -14.68
C LYS A 45 -6.46 -22.92 -13.58
N GLY A 46 -7.75 -22.72 -13.86
CA GLY A 46 -8.72 -22.09 -12.96
C GLY A 46 -8.85 -20.59 -13.21
N GLU A 47 -9.74 -19.95 -12.46
CA GLU A 47 -9.90 -18.49 -12.49
C GLU A 47 -8.66 -17.81 -11.89
N ARG A 48 -8.11 -16.85 -12.61
CA ARG A 48 -6.95 -16.07 -12.15
C ARG A 48 -7.43 -14.97 -11.22
N TYR A 49 -6.73 -14.81 -10.11
CA TYR A 49 -6.92 -13.69 -9.21
C TYR A 49 -5.57 -13.08 -8.84
N VAL A 50 -5.63 -11.85 -8.34
CA VAL A 50 -4.47 -11.07 -7.96
C VAL A 50 -4.55 -10.76 -6.48
N ASP A 51 -3.48 -11.06 -5.77
CA ASP A 51 -3.25 -10.57 -4.42
C ASP A 51 -2.22 -9.45 -4.46
N ILE A 52 -2.45 -8.43 -3.63
CA ILE A 52 -1.50 -7.37 -3.37
C ILE A 52 -1.23 -7.39 -1.88
N TYR A 53 0.05 -7.46 -1.50
CA TYR A 53 0.43 -7.52 -0.09
C TYR A 53 1.77 -6.85 0.23
N GLY A 54 1.94 -6.58 1.52
CA GLY A 54 3.10 -5.93 2.10
C GLY A 54 2.76 -4.58 2.72
N GLU A 55 3.76 -3.93 3.30
CA GLU A 55 3.62 -2.61 3.89
C GLU A 55 4.00 -1.52 2.88
N LEU A 56 3.15 -0.52 2.73
CA LEU A 56 3.41 0.72 2.00
C LEU A 56 3.63 1.83 3.03
N THR A 57 4.79 2.47 2.97
CA THR A 57 5.14 3.60 3.84
C THR A 57 5.29 4.87 2.99
N ILE A 58 4.47 5.88 3.26
CA ILE A 58 4.55 7.21 2.66
C ILE A 58 5.19 8.17 3.66
N THR A 59 6.22 8.87 3.20
CA THR A 59 6.93 9.91 3.97
C THR A 59 7.08 11.18 3.15
N GLU A 60 6.95 12.34 3.78
CA GLU A 60 7.33 13.62 3.18
C GLU A 60 8.85 13.84 3.32
N THR A 61 9.55 14.17 2.24
CA THR A 61 11.02 14.31 2.15
C THR A 61 11.51 15.74 1.98
N SER A 62 10.62 16.70 1.71
CA SER A 62 10.96 18.11 1.43
C SER A 62 11.02 19.04 2.65
N GLY A 63 10.63 18.57 3.85
CA GLY A 63 10.26 19.44 4.97
C GLY A 63 11.19 19.46 6.18
N ASN A 64 10.98 20.45 7.04
CA ASN A 64 11.54 20.55 8.40
C ASN A 64 10.95 19.44 9.28
N SER A 65 11.79 18.79 10.11
CA SER A 65 11.47 17.58 10.86
C SER A 65 10.37 17.71 11.91
N ARG A 66 9.98 18.94 12.28
CA ARG A 66 9.10 19.21 13.44
C ARG A 66 7.66 18.73 13.30
N ASP A 67 7.11 18.62 12.08
CA ASP A 67 5.72 18.21 11.84
C ASP A 67 5.60 17.09 10.79
N GLN A 68 6.67 16.30 10.60
CA GLN A 68 6.67 15.23 9.61
C GLN A 68 5.64 14.16 9.95
N LEU A 69 4.76 13.88 8.98
CA LEU A 69 3.80 12.78 9.04
C LEU A 69 4.34 11.56 8.27
N THR A 70 4.12 10.38 8.82
CA THR A 70 4.36 9.10 8.15
C THR A 70 3.05 8.34 8.06
N CYS A 71 2.69 7.90 6.87
CA CYS A 71 1.55 7.02 6.67
C CYS A 71 2.06 5.60 6.41
N LYS A 72 1.60 4.62 7.20
CA LYS A 72 1.88 3.20 6.99
C LYS A 72 0.58 2.47 6.70
N ILE A 73 0.54 1.73 5.60
CA ILE A 73 -0.61 0.94 5.17
C ILE A 73 -0.15 -0.48 4.91
N THR A 74 -0.73 -1.43 5.62
CA THR A 74 -0.58 -2.86 5.38
C THR A 74 -1.64 -3.32 4.39
N PHE A 75 -1.19 -4.03 3.36
CA PHE A 75 -2.03 -4.79 2.45
C PHE A 75 -2.02 -6.23 2.90
N ASP A 76 -3.17 -6.71 3.35
CA ASP A 76 -3.28 -8.06 3.90
C ASP A 76 -3.19 -9.09 2.78
N LYS A 77 -2.28 -10.04 2.96
CA LYS A 77 -2.18 -11.18 2.05
C LYS A 77 -3.44 -12.01 2.24
N ALA A 78 -4.19 -12.23 1.17
CA ALA A 78 -5.36 -13.08 1.22
C ALA A 78 -4.94 -14.49 1.68
N SER A 79 -5.63 -15.00 2.68
CA SER A 79 -5.53 -16.40 3.09
C SER A 79 -6.82 -17.08 2.70
N TYR A 80 -6.74 -18.33 2.25
CA TYR A 80 -7.92 -19.15 1.93
C TYR A 80 -8.89 -19.27 3.13
N TRP A 81 -8.38 -19.06 4.34
CA TRP A 81 -9.13 -19.16 5.59
C TRP A 81 -9.60 -17.81 6.16
N SER A 82 -9.18 -16.67 5.58
CA SER A 82 -9.56 -15.35 6.06
C SER A 82 -10.50 -14.65 5.07
N GLY A 83 -11.53 -13.98 5.59
CA GLY A 83 -12.37 -13.06 4.82
C GLY A 83 -11.66 -11.73 4.47
N SER A 84 -10.35 -11.64 4.72
CA SER A 84 -9.53 -10.43 4.57
C SER A 84 -9.05 -10.17 3.15
N GLN A 85 -9.74 -10.75 2.16
CA GLN A 85 -9.38 -10.55 0.77
C GLN A 85 -9.45 -9.06 0.43
N ASN A 86 -8.35 -8.57 -0.12
CA ASN A 86 -8.14 -7.18 -0.51
C ASN A 86 -8.16 -6.15 0.62
N GLU A 87 -8.17 -6.59 1.88
CA GLU A 87 -8.19 -5.67 3.01
C GLU A 87 -6.89 -4.88 3.13
N ILE A 88 -7.06 -3.62 3.52
CA ILE A 88 -5.97 -2.74 3.90
C ILE A 88 -6.30 -2.11 5.24
N HIS A 89 -5.25 -1.89 6.03
CA HIS A 89 -5.35 -1.16 7.28
C HIS A 89 -4.05 -0.38 7.53
N GLY A 90 -4.15 0.72 8.24
CA GLY A 90 -3.01 1.61 8.40
C GLY A 90 -3.27 2.78 9.31
N MET A 91 -2.26 3.65 9.41
CA MET A 91 -2.34 4.85 10.22
C MET A 91 -1.40 5.93 9.70
N VAL A 92 -1.81 7.17 9.93
CA VAL A 92 -0.94 8.35 9.81
C VAL A 92 -0.44 8.67 11.22
N VAL A 93 0.87 8.76 11.38
CA VAL A 93 1.53 9.12 12.63
C VAL A 93 2.38 10.37 12.46
N ASN A 94 2.48 11.17 13.50
CA ASN A 94 3.47 12.25 13.55
C ASN A 94 4.84 11.74 14.02
N ASN A 95 5.84 12.61 13.99
CA ASN A 95 7.21 12.32 14.46
C ASN A 95 7.32 11.94 15.96
N ARG A 96 6.27 12.17 16.77
CA ARG A 96 6.18 11.73 18.17
C ARG A 96 5.55 10.34 18.32
N GLY A 97 5.20 9.69 17.21
CA GLY A 97 4.52 8.40 17.19
C GLY A 97 3.03 8.48 17.55
N GLN A 98 2.45 9.69 17.63
CA GLN A 98 1.01 9.84 17.89
C GLN A 98 0.23 9.54 16.62
N ILE A 99 -0.81 8.71 16.76
CA ILE A 99 -1.74 8.40 15.68
C ILE A 99 -2.61 9.64 15.42
N ILE A 100 -2.49 10.19 14.23
CA ILE A 100 -3.30 11.31 13.74
C ILE A 100 -4.58 10.80 13.10
N GLU A 101 -4.49 9.70 12.35
CA GLU A 101 -5.62 9.15 11.61
C GLU A 101 -5.46 7.64 11.41
N ARG A 102 -6.58 6.90 11.34
CA ARG A 102 -6.58 5.48 10.98
C ARG A 102 -7.13 5.29 9.57
N ILE A 103 -6.45 4.46 8.80
CA ILE A 103 -6.83 4.07 7.44
C ILE A 103 -7.35 2.64 7.47
N ARG A 104 -8.46 2.39 6.77
CA ARG A 104 -9.04 1.05 6.60
C ARG A 104 -9.78 0.94 5.27
N GLY A 105 -9.98 -0.27 4.79
CA GLY A 105 -10.88 -0.53 3.66
C GLY A 105 -10.42 -1.71 2.84
N ARG A 106 -10.80 -1.70 1.55
CA ARG A 106 -10.39 -2.67 0.56
C ARG A 106 -9.83 -1.96 -0.65
N TRP A 107 -8.63 -2.33 -1.08
CA TRP A 107 -7.93 -1.63 -2.14
C TRP A 107 -8.64 -1.68 -3.49
N ASN A 108 -9.58 -2.61 -3.68
CA ASN A 108 -10.37 -2.78 -4.90
C ASN A 108 -11.80 -2.21 -4.79
N GLU A 109 -12.21 -1.68 -3.64
CA GLU A 109 -13.58 -1.20 -3.42
C GLU A 109 -13.61 0.25 -2.91
N SER A 110 -13.08 0.49 -1.70
CA SER A 110 -13.08 1.80 -1.06
C SER A 110 -12.10 1.88 0.10
N VAL A 111 -11.58 3.09 0.35
CA VAL A 111 -10.64 3.39 1.44
C VAL A 111 -11.19 4.52 2.29
N TYR A 112 -11.04 4.39 3.61
CA TYR A 112 -11.56 5.30 4.61
C TYR A 112 -10.46 5.83 5.53
N ALA A 113 -10.55 7.10 5.88
CA ALA A 113 -9.85 7.74 6.98
C ALA A 113 -10.88 8.03 8.08
N GLY A 114 -10.81 7.31 9.20
CA GLY A 114 -11.86 7.33 10.22
C GLY A 114 -13.21 6.87 9.65
N SER A 115 -14.21 7.76 9.67
CA SER A 115 -15.54 7.56 9.06
C SER A 115 -15.66 8.08 7.62
N ARG A 116 -14.67 8.84 7.13
CA ARG A 116 -14.71 9.50 5.82
C ARG A 116 -14.16 8.59 4.73
N CYS A 117 -14.94 8.39 3.67
CA CYS A 117 -14.47 7.74 2.45
C CYS A 117 -13.49 8.69 1.72
N ILE A 118 -12.25 8.25 1.51
CA ILE A 118 -11.20 9.03 0.84
C ILE A 118 -10.91 8.56 -0.58
N TRP A 119 -11.32 7.34 -0.92
CA TRP A 119 -11.24 6.79 -2.27
C TRP A 119 -12.31 5.71 -2.46
N ARG A 120 -12.81 5.56 -3.68
CA ARG A 120 -13.75 4.51 -4.12
C ARG A 120 -13.47 4.17 -5.59
N ALA A 121 -13.53 2.88 -5.92
CA ALA A 121 -13.37 2.36 -7.28
C ALA A 121 -14.60 2.61 -8.16
#